data_AF-A0A2V2ENJ8-F1
#
_entry.id   AF-A0A2V2ENJ8-F1
#
_cell.length_a   1.000
_cell.length_b   1.000
_cell.length_c   1.000
_cell.angle_alpha   90.00
_cell.angle_beta   90.00
_cell.angle_gamma   90.00
#
_symmetry.space_group_name_H-M   'P 1'
#
loop_
_entity.id
_entity.type
_entity.pdbx_description
1 polymer ?
#
loop_
_entity_poly.entity_id
_entity_poly.type
_entity_poly.pdbx_seq_one_letter_code
_entity_poly.pdbx_strand_id
1 'polypeptide(L)'
;MKLFSKILSGMLAVCLLFGTAACTPAADPDNGDDPNDPGTGDIVTPITTEYVDKVKSPDYPEISQQIEYTVYYFDSENGSDSNSGLSESAPKKTLSEAERLISAVEEDVPTKILFKAGSEYENDTFTMTGFNAAEESPLIVSVYGQTEENQYVRIVGPELGNCAEIKSGNIRVSYLECTSPLGYRGIHVTTNR
;
A
#
# COMPACT_ATOMS: atom_id res chain seq x y z
N MET A 1 9.23 48.70 18.12
CA MET A 1 10.51 48.08 17.72
C MET A 1 10.18 47.00 16.69
N LYS A 2 10.59 47.21 15.42
CA LYS A 2 10.60 46.28 14.25
C LYS A 2 9.27 45.61 13.90
N LEU A 3 8.37 46.23 13.11
CA LEU A 3 8.38 46.50 11.66
C LEU A 3 8.63 45.27 10.77
N PHE A 4 7.53 44.73 10.24
CA PHE A 4 7.47 43.73 9.17
C PHE A 4 8.04 44.31 7.87
N SER A 5 8.99 43.59 7.26
CA SER A 5 9.42 43.84 5.89
C SER A 5 10.04 42.55 5.35
N LYS A 6 9.43 42.00 4.30
CA LYS A 6 10.13 41.58 3.07
C LYS A 6 9.09 41.12 2.04
N ILE A 7 8.75 42.07 1.18
CA ILE A 7 8.19 41.86 -0.15
C ILE A 7 9.34 41.32 -1.00
N LEU A 8 9.19 40.15 -1.62
CA LEU A 8 10.09 39.71 -2.68
C LEU A 8 9.31 39.73 -4.00
N SER A 9 9.53 40.81 -4.75
CA SER A 9 9.04 41.00 -6.10
C SER A 9 9.54 39.91 -7.03
N GLY A 10 8.61 39.41 -7.84
CA GLY A 10 8.92 38.67 -9.05
C GLY A 10 9.64 39.54 -10.07
N MET A 11 10.61 38.93 -10.73
CA MET A 11 11.12 39.36 -12.03
C MET A 11 11.63 38.11 -12.74
N LEU A 12 10.83 37.58 -13.67
CA LEU A 12 11.31 36.61 -14.65
C LEU A 12 10.75 37.01 -16.01
N ALA A 13 11.56 37.76 -16.74
CA ALA A 13 11.32 38.11 -18.13
C ALA A 13 12.39 37.45 -19.00
N VAL A 14 11.94 36.42 -19.71
CA VAL A 14 12.21 36.01 -21.10
C VAL A 14 13.52 36.51 -21.74
N CYS A 15 14.37 35.54 -22.11
CA CYS A 15 15.23 35.62 -23.30
C CYS A 15 15.10 34.31 -24.10
N LEU A 16 14.27 34.33 -25.14
CA LEU A 16 14.29 33.40 -26.27
C LEU A 16 15.48 33.74 -27.16
N LEU A 17 16.44 32.84 -27.35
CA LEU A 17 17.27 32.83 -28.57
C LEU A 17 17.60 31.39 -28.99
N PHE A 18 17.28 31.13 -30.26
CA PHE A 18 17.48 29.91 -31.03
C PHE A 18 18.96 29.48 -31.06
N GLY A 19 19.21 28.18 -30.87
CA GLY A 19 20.51 27.55 -31.10
C GLY A 19 20.31 26.20 -31.78
N THR A 20 20.51 26.19 -33.09
CA THR A 20 20.38 25.04 -33.99
C THR A 20 21.41 23.94 -33.68
N ALA A 21 20.99 22.71 -33.94
CA ALA A 21 21.81 21.51 -33.96
C ALA A 21 23.10 21.69 -34.79
N ALA A 22 24.23 21.22 -34.23
CA ALA A 22 25.44 20.95 -34.99
C ALA A 22 26.26 19.87 -34.27
N CYS A 23 25.88 18.59 -34.48
CA CYS A 23 26.82 17.49 -34.33
C CYS A 23 27.59 17.39 -35.64
N THR A 24 28.90 17.62 -35.57
CA THR A 24 29.86 17.40 -36.65
C THR A 24 29.97 15.90 -36.98
N PRO A 25 29.94 15.47 -38.25
CA PRO A 25 30.38 14.13 -38.60
C PRO A 25 31.91 14.12 -38.67
N ALA A 26 32.53 13.17 -37.96
CA ALA A 26 33.92 12.81 -38.17
C ALA A 26 34.06 12.05 -39.50
N ALA A 27 35.17 12.31 -40.19
CA ALA A 27 35.48 11.75 -41.51
C ALA A 27 35.73 10.23 -41.49
N ASP A 28 35.41 9.63 -42.64
CA ASP A 28 35.64 8.26 -43.10
C ASP A 28 37.05 7.71 -42.82
N PRO A 29 37.18 6.37 -42.81
CA PRO A 29 37.93 5.78 -43.90
C PRO A 29 37.17 4.66 -44.61
N ASP A 30 37.04 4.87 -45.92
CA ASP A 30 36.91 3.89 -47.00
C ASP A 30 37.54 2.53 -46.65
N ASN A 31 36.69 1.50 -46.57
CA ASN A 31 37.00 0.13 -46.92
C ASN A 31 35.74 -0.43 -47.58
N GLY A 32 35.84 -0.64 -48.89
CA GLY A 32 34.72 -1.02 -49.73
C GLY A 32 34.06 -2.32 -49.32
N ASP A 33 32.74 -2.28 -49.26
CA ASP A 33 31.88 -3.46 -49.35
C ASP A 33 30.81 -3.18 -50.42
N ASP A 34 30.61 -4.21 -51.24
CA ASP A 34 29.74 -4.29 -52.41
C ASP A 34 28.30 -3.84 -52.11
N PRO A 35 27.65 -3.02 -52.94
CA PRO A 35 26.23 -2.65 -52.77
C PRO A 35 25.25 -3.83 -52.90
N ASN A 36 25.72 -5.06 -53.05
CA ASN A 36 24.91 -6.27 -53.12
C ASN A 36 25.15 -7.29 -51.99
N ASP A 37 25.78 -6.92 -50.86
CA ASP A 37 25.78 -7.80 -49.69
C ASP A 37 24.41 -7.76 -48.99
N PRO A 38 23.61 -8.84 -48.99
CA PRO A 38 22.38 -8.90 -48.22
C PRO A 38 22.79 -9.09 -46.76
N GLY A 39 23.17 -8.00 -46.09
CA GLY A 39 23.51 -7.99 -44.69
C GLY A 39 22.45 -8.76 -43.90
N THR A 40 22.87 -9.85 -43.28
CA THR A 40 22.11 -10.58 -42.26
C THR A 40 21.86 -9.64 -41.10
N GLY A 41 20.82 -8.82 -41.24
CA GLY A 41 20.23 -8.11 -40.12
C GLY A 41 19.73 -9.18 -39.17
N ASP A 42 20.39 -9.31 -38.02
CA ASP A 42 19.86 -10.09 -36.93
C ASP A 42 18.46 -9.57 -36.64
N ILE A 43 17.46 -10.35 -37.04
CA ILE A 43 16.07 -10.10 -36.74
C ILE A 43 16.00 -10.22 -35.22
N VAL A 44 15.97 -9.08 -34.54
CA VAL A 44 15.67 -9.05 -33.11
C VAL A 44 14.25 -9.58 -32.98
N THR A 45 14.13 -10.87 -32.68
CA THR A 45 12.84 -11.49 -32.39
C THR A 45 12.18 -10.70 -31.27
N PRO A 46 10.94 -10.23 -31.44
CA PRO A 46 10.25 -9.51 -30.37
C PRO A 46 10.20 -10.42 -29.14
N ILE A 47 10.66 -9.89 -28.01
CA ILE A 47 10.56 -10.58 -26.72
C ILE A 47 9.07 -10.83 -26.49
N THR A 48 8.66 -12.09 -26.55
CA THR A 48 7.29 -12.48 -26.29
C THR A 48 7.10 -12.53 -24.78
N THR A 49 6.30 -11.63 -24.23
CA THR A 49 5.89 -11.69 -22.83
C THR A 49 4.90 -12.84 -22.68
N GLU A 50 5.35 -13.96 -22.12
CA GLU A 50 4.45 -15.00 -21.65
C GLU A 50 3.93 -14.61 -20.26
N TYR A 51 2.62 -14.41 -20.16
CA TYR A 51 1.97 -14.31 -18.86
C TYR A 51 1.94 -15.71 -18.27
N VAL A 52 2.73 -15.96 -17.23
CA VAL A 52 2.65 -17.20 -16.46
C VAL A 52 1.24 -17.30 -15.91
N ASP A 53 0.53 -18.38 -16.26
CA ASP A 53 -0.81 -18.63 -15.76
C ASP A 53 -0.79 -18.57 -14.22
N LYS A 54 -1.58 -17.61 -13.72
CA LYS A 54 -1.98 -17.38 -12.32
C LYS A 54 -1.01 -17.96 -11.28
N VAL A 55 -0.14 -17.10 -10.75
CA VAL A 55 0.33 -17.27 -9.37
C VAL A 55 -0.90 -17.21 -8.47
N LYS A 56 -1.50 -18.38 -8.21
CA LYS A 56 -2.62 -18.53 -7.30
C LYS A 56 -2.04 -18.64 -5.90
N SER A 57 -2.62 -17.93 -4.95
CA SER A 57 -2.35 -18.21 -3.54
C SER A 57 -2.67 -19.68 -3.25
N PRO A 58 -2.00 -20.30 -2.27
CA PRO A 58 -2.45 -21.58 -1.73
C PRO A 58 -3.94 -21.52 -1.37
N ASP A 59 -4.63 -22.63 -1.51
CA ASP A 59 -5.99 -22.76 -0.97
C ASP A 59 -5.88 -22.85 0.56
N TYR A 60 -6.43 -21.86 1.25
CA TYR A 60 -6.50 -21.86 2.70
C TYR A 60 -7.84 -22.42 3.17
N PRO A 61 -7.89 -23.17 4.29
CA PRO A 61 -9.16 -23.61 4.86
C PRO A 61 -10.10 -22.43 5.10
N GLU A 62 -11.40 -22.64 4.88
CA GLU A 62 -12.41 -21.69 5.35
C GLU A 62 -12.28 -21.51 6.87
N ILE A 63 -12.53 -20.30 7.37
CA ILE A 63 -12.55 -20.07 8.82
C ILE A 63 -13.74 -20.85 9.38
N SER A 64 -13.47 -21.74 10.34
CA SER A 64 -14.53 -22.50 10.99
C SER A 64 -15.51 -21.55 11.69
N GLN A 65 -16.80 -21.71 11.40
CA GLN A 65 -17.86 -20.97 12.09
C GLN A 65 -18.05 -21.41 13.55
N GLN A 66 -17.35 -22.46 14.00
CA GLN A 66 -17.41 -22.97 15.37
C GLN A 66 -16.43 -22.26 16.32
N ILE A 67 -15.53 -21.43 15.78
CA ILE A 67 -14.57 -20.68 16.59
C ILE A 67 -15.21 -19.38 17.03
N GLU A 68 -15.33 -19.20 18.34
CA GLU A 68 -15.80 -17.95 18.94
C GLU A 68 -14.65 -16.94 18.97
N TYR A 69 -14.87 -15.78 18.35
CA TYR A 69 -13.89 -14.71 18.26
C TYR A 69 -14.24 -13.57 19.21
N THR A 70 -13.22 -13.00 19.86
CA THR A 70 -13.34 -11.66 20.45
C THR A 70 -13.31 -10.63 19.33
N VAL A 71 -14.36 -9.83 19.20
CA VAL A 71 -14.51 -8.86 18.11
C VAL A 71 -14.35 -7.44 18.64
N TYR A 72 -13.40 -6.70 18.07
CA TYR A 72 -13.22 -5.28 18.31
C TYR A 72 -13.64 -4.47 17.10
N TYR A 73 -14.45 -3.44 17.34
CA TYR A 73 -15.00 -2.55 16.34
C TYR A 73 -14.31 -1.20 16.37
N PHE A 74 -14.02 -0.64 15.20
CA PHE A 74 -13.37 0.65 15.02
C PHE A 74 -14.20 1.54 14.09
N ASP A 75 -14.31 2.83 14.40
CA ASP A 75 -14.97 3.86 13.57
C ASP A 75 -14.16 5.15 13.73
N SER A 76 -13.50 5.61 12.66
CA SER A 76 -12.64 6.79 12.73
C SER A 76 -13.41 8.08 13.04
N GLU A 77 -14.69 8.15 12.69
CA GLU A 77 -15.54 9.31 12.91
C GLU A 77 -16.18 9.28 14.30
N ASN A 78 -16.91 8.21 14.62
CA ASN A 78 -17.79 8.14 15.79
C ASN A 78 -17.20 7.34 16.96
N GLY A 79 -16.05 6.70 16.77
CA GLY A 79 -15.39 5.93 17.81
C GLY A 79 -14.67 6.78 18.86
N SER A 80 -14.35 6.12 19.97
CA SER A 80 -13.48 6.65 21.02
C SER A 80 -12.63 5.52 21.60
N ASP A 81 -11.32 5.72 21.78
CA ASP A 81 -10.44 4.69 22.34
C ASP A 81 -10.73 4.41 23.82
N SER A 82 -11.48 5.29 24.49
CA SER A 82 -12.04 5.03 25.83
C SER A 82 -13.11 3.95 25.83
N ASN A 83 -13.70 3.63 24.68
CA ASN A 83 -14.70 2.56 24.56
C ASN A 83 -14.03 1.19 24.67
N SER A 84 -14.79 0.18 25.11
CA SER A 84 -14.32 -1.21 25.11
C SER A 84 -14.05 -1.72 23.70
N GLY A 85 -14.75 -1.19 22.69
CA GLY A 85 -14.68 -1.66 21.31
C GLY A 85 -15.41 -2.98 21.08
N LEU A 86 -16.07 -3.57 22.08
CA LEU A 86 -16.69 -4.90 21.98
C LEU A 86 -18.10 -4.90 21.37
N SER A 87 -18.57 -3.74 20.89
CA SER A 87 -19.83 -3.62 20.15
C SER A 87 -19.75 -2.52 19.09
N GLU A 88 -20.54 -2.69 18.03
CA GLU A 88 -20.67 -1.68 16.96
C GLU A 88 -21.18 -0.31 17.47
N SER A 89 -21.94 -0.30 18.57
CA SER A 89 -22.47 0.93 19.17
C SER A 89 -21.46 1.68 20.04
N ALA A 90 -20.33 1.06 20.39
CA ALA A 90 -19.26 1.64 21.18
C ALA A 90 -17.89 1.28 20.58
N PRO A 91 -17.61 1.69 19.32
CA PRO A 91 -16.37 1.34 18.65
C PRO A 91 -15.19 2.17 19.20
N LYS A 92 -14.00 1.62 19.06
CA LYS A 92 -12.73 2.33 19.22
C LYS A 92 -12.48 3.25 18.02
N LYS A 93 -11.49 4.15 18.10
CA LYS A 93 -11.29 5.19 17.10
C LYS A 93 -10.05 4.96 16.27
N THR A 94 -8.88 4.85 16.90
CA THR A 94 -7.59 5.05 16.22
C THR A 94 -6.96 3.76 15.70
N LEU A 95 -6.10 3.88 14.68
CA LEU A 95 -5.22 2.78 14.26
C LEU A 95 -4.28 2.35 15.37
N SER A 96 -3.68 3.29 16.11
CA SER A 96 -2.76 2.98 17.20
C SER A 96 -3.38 2.05 18.25
N GLU A 97 -4.66 2.25 18.60
CA GLU A 97 -5.35 1.35 19.51
C GLU A 97 -5.65 -0.02 18.86
N ALA A 98 -5.93 -0.08 17.55
CA ALA A 98 -6.05 -1.34 16.83
C ALA A 98 -4.73 -2.12 16.84
N GLU A 99 -3.61 -1.46 16.57
CA GLU A 99 -2.27 -2.05 16.61
C GLU A 99 -1.90 -2.55 18.01
N ARG A 100 -2.27 -1.79 19.06
CA ARG A 100 -2.11 -2.21 20.45
C ARG A 100 -2.90 -3.48 20.76
N LEU A 101 -4.14 -3.59 20.29
CA LEU A 101 -4.94 -4.80 20.47
C LEU A 101 -4.37 -5.98 19.67
N ILE A 102 -3.94 -5.74 18.42
CA ILE A 102 -3.32 -6.75 17.57
C ILE A 102 -2.08 -7.33 18.25
N SER A 103 -1.14 -6.49 18.67
CA SER A 103 0.09 -6.93 19.36
C SER A 103 -0.14 -7.68 20.68
N ALA A 104 -1.36 -7.66 21.23
CA ALA A 104 -1.74 -8.40 22.42
C ALA A 104 -2.51 -9.71 22.12
N VAL A 105 -2.67 -10.07 20.84
CA VAL A 105 -3.31 -11.33 20.45
C VAL A 105 -2.38 -12.50 20.72
N GLU A 106 -2.91 -13.46 21.48
CA GLU A 106 -2.27 -14.71 21.87
C GLU A 106 -2.97 -15.91 21.21
N GLU A 107 -2.29 -17.06 21.18
CA GLU A 107 -2.69 -18.25 20.41
C GLU A 107 -4.08 -18.77 20.78
N ASP A 108 -4.43 -18.71 22.06
CA ASP A 108 -5.69 -19.18 22.64
C ASP A 108 -6.81 -18.13 22.66
N VAL A 109 -6.58 -16.94 22.07
CA VAL A 109 -7.55 -15.83 22.02
C VAL A 109 -7.84 -15.44 20.57
N PRO A 110 -8.72 -16.19 19.86
CA PRO A 110 -9.17 -15.83 18.52
C PRO A 110 -9.72 -14.39 18.48
N THR A 111 -9.14 -13.54 17.65
CA THR A 111 -9.45 -12.10 17.63
C THR A 111 -9.81 -11.59 16.24
N LYS A 112 -10.83 -10.72 16.17
CA LYS A 112 -11.18 -9.93 14.97
C LYS A 112 -11.04 -8.44 15.27
N ILE A 113 -10.42 -7.72 14.34
CA ILE A 113 -10.41 -6.26 14.29
C ILE A 113 -11.26 -5.84 13.08
N LEU A 114 -12.38 -5.21 13.34
CA LEU A 114 -13.35 -4.79 12.32
C LEU A 114 -13.44 -3.27 12.27
N PHE A 115 -13.04 -2.68 11.15
CA PHE A 115 -13.20 -1.25 10.90
C PHE A 115 -14.55 -0.98 10.24
N LYS A 116 -15.17 0.16 10.52
CA LYS A 116 -16.38 0.54 9.81
C LYS A 116 -16.03 0.82 8.36
N ALA A 117 -16.77 0.22 7.43
CA ALA A 117 -16.59 0.53 6.02
C ALA A 117 -16.86 2.03 5.77
N GLY A 118 -16.02 2.66 4.97
CA GLY A 118 -16.01 4.11 4.76
C GLY A 118 -15.15 4.90 5.75
N SER A 119 -14.66 4.29 6.85
CA SER A 119 -13.68 4.95 7.71
C SER A 119 -12.38 5.21 6.96
N GLU A 120 -11.83 6.41 7.18
CA GLU A 120 -10.53 6.83 6.67
C GLU A 120 -9.56 7.14 7.81
N TYR A 121 -8.30 6.78 7.60
CA TYR A 121 -7.16 7.08 8.47
C TYR A 121 -6.06 7.74 7.66
N GLU A 122 -5.73 8.99 7.98
CA GLU A 122 -4.84 9.82 7.17
C GLU A 122 -3.40 9.89 7.69
N ASN A 123 -2.45 9.90 6.75
CA ASN A 123 -1.01 10.09 6.98
C ASN A 123 -0.45 9.14 8.05
N ASP A 124 -0.88 7.88 8.01
CA ASP A 124 -0.54 6.87 8.99
C ASP A 124 -0.25 5.51 8.34
N THR A 125 0.52 4.66 9.03
CA THR A 125 0.90 3.33 8.56
C THR A 125 0.31 2.27 9.48
N PHE A 126 -0.65 1.50 8.99
CA PHE A 126 -1.27 0.44 9.78
C PHE A 126 -0.33 -0.77 9.94
N THR A 127 0.24 -0.91 11.13
CA THR A 127 1.29 -1.89 11.43
C THR A 127 0.75 -3.08 12.23
N MET A 128 0.64 -4.23 11.56
CA MET A 128 0.18 -5.49 12.12
C MET A 128 1.38 -6.36 12.49
N THR A 129 1.78 -6.32 13.76
CA THR A 129 3.00 -7.00 14.27
C THR A 129 2.83 -7.48 15.70
N GLY A 130 3.70 -8.40 16.12
CA GLY A 130 3.85 -8.80 17.53
C GLY A 130 2.80 -9.78 18.04
N PHE A 131 1.81 -10.13 17.21
CA PHE A 131 0.77 -11.09 17.57
C PHE A 131 1.19 -12.54 17.33
N ASN A 132 0.54 -13.46 18.05
CA ASN A 132 0.63 -14.90 17.87
C ASN A 132 -0.78 -15.49 17.72
N ALA A 133 -1.17 -15.91 16.51
CA ALA A 133 -2.50 -16.48 16.24
C ALA A 133 -2.38 -17.94 15.80
N ALA A 134 -3.23 -18.83 16.34
CA ALA A 134 -3.23 -20.26 15.99
C ALA A 134 -3.68 -20.50 14.54
N GLU A 135 -3.10 -21.49 13.85
CA GLU A 135 -3.33 -21.78 12.42
C GLU A 135 -4.83 -21.93 12.09
N GLU A 136 -5.59 -22.58 12.96
CA GLU A 136 -7.02 -22.81 12.83
C GLU A 136 -7.86 -21.56 13.12
N SER A 137 -7.33 -20.61 13.89
CA SER A 137 -7.98 -19.36 14.29
C SER A 137 -7.09 -18.14 14.00
N PRO A 138 -6.88 -17.79 12.71
CA PRO A 138 -6.05 -16.65 12.34
C PRO A 138 -6.61 -15.35 12.92
N LEU A 139 -5.72 -14.37 13.13
CA LEU A 139 -6.14 -12.98 13.33
C LEU A 139 -6.91 -12.52 12.08
N ILE A 140 -8.10 -11.96 12.26
CA ILE A 140 -8.89 -11.42 11.16
C ILE A 140 -8.92 -9.90 11.27
N VAL A 141 -8.53 -9.24 10.19
CA VAL A 141 -8.67 -7.79 10.01
C VAL A 141 -9.58 -7.55 8.82
N SER A 142 -10.70 -6.89 9.05
CA SER A 142 -11.74 -6.72 8.04
C SER A 142 -12.59 -5.50 8.34
N VAL A 143 -13.77 -5.43 7.74
CA VAL A 143 -14.72 -4.34 7.93
C VAL A 143 -16.09 -4.82 8.42
N TYR A 144 -16.89 -3.90 8.94
CA TYR A 144 -18.32 -4.06 9.20
C TYR A 144 -19.11 -2.89 8.59
N GLY A 145 -20.43 -3.03 8.51
CA GLY A 145 -21.32 -1.94 8.05
C GLY A 145 -21.18 -1.60 6.57
N GLN A 146 -20.79 -2.56 5.72
CA GLN A 146 -20.62 -2.35 4.29
C GLN A 146 -21.93 -1.92 3.61
N THR A 147 -21.81 -0.98 2.68
CA THR A 147 -22.87 -0.57 1.75
C THR A 147 -22.34 -0.68 0.31
N GLU A 148 -23.19 -0.42 -0.68
CA GLU A 148 -22.75 -0.34 -2.08
C GLU A 148 -21.71 0.77 -2.31
N GLU A 149 -21.81 1.86 -1.55
CA GLU A 149 -20.93 3.03 -1.66
C GLU A 149 -19.66 2.89 -0.80
N ASN A 150 -19.77 2.24 0.36
CA ASN A 150 -18.69 2.10 1.33
C ASN A 150 -18.42 0.62 1.58
N GLN A 151 -17.43 0.07 0.88
CA GLN A 151 -17.05 -1.34 0.98
C GLN A 151 -15.75 -1.59 1.74
N TYR A 152 -14.91 -0.56 1.90
CA TYR A 152 -13.54 -0.68 2.40
C TYR A 152 -13.27 0.26 3.57
N VAL A 153 -12.30 -0.09 4.41
CA VAL A 153 -11.61 0.90 5.27
C VAL A 153 -10.43 1.46 4.48
N ARG A 154 -10.25 2.79 4.49
CA ARG A 154 -9.21 3.47 3.71
C ARG A 154 -8.05 3.91 4.60
N ILE A 155 -6.85 3.47 4.25
CA ILE A 155 -5.60 3.90 4.87
C ILE A 155 -4.85 4.78 3.88
N VAL A 156 -4.73 6.07 4.21
CA VAL A 156 -3.91 7.01 3.45
C VAL A 156 -2.51 7.00 4.05
N GLY A 157 -1.60 6.28 3.40
CA GLY A 157 -0.23 6.10 3.89
C GLY A 157 0.58 7.39 3.82
N PRO A 158 1.57 7.58 4.72
CA PRO A 158 2.38 8.79 4.75
C PRO A 158 3.26 8.92 3.50
N GLU A 159 3.71 10.15 3.21
CA GLU A 159 4.72 10.38 2.19
C GLU A 159 5.98 9.58 2.52
N LEU A 160 6.57 8.93 1.51
CA LEU A 160 7.78 8.13 1.69
C LEU A 160 7.63 7.05 2.78
N GLY A 161 6.46 6.43 2.90
CA GLY A 161 6.18 5.31 3.79
C GLY A 161 5.28 4.24 3.16
N ASN A 162 4.77 3.32 3.98
CA ASN A 162 3.85 2.26 3.54
C ASN A 162 2.43 2.54 4.05
N CYS A 163 1.37 2.11 3.35
CA CYS A 163 0.01 2.21 3.91
C CYS A 163 -0.20 1.17 5.01
N ALA A 164 0.21 -0.08 4.76
CA ALA A 164 0.11 -1.16 5.73
C ALA A 164 1.39 -2.00 5.79
N GLU A 165 1.75 -2.45 6.98
CA GLU A 165 2.87 -3.35 7.22
C GLU A 165 2.40 -4.60 7.98
N ILE A 166 2.55 -5.77 7.38
CA ILE A 166 2.20 -7.05 8.00
C ILE A 166 3.50 -7.77 8.33
N LYS A 167 3.80 -7.92 9.63
CA LYS A 167 5.10 -8.39 10.13
C LYS A 167 5.06 -9.67 10.96
N SER A 168 3.88 -10.23 11.18
CA SER A 168 3.64 -11.51 11.86
C SER A 168 2.80 -12.44 10.97
N GLY A 169 2.93 -13.75 11.18
CA GLY A 169 2.26 -14.78 10.39
C GLY A 169 0.82 -15.05 10.82
N ASN A 170 0.08 -15.76 9.98
CA ASN A 170 -1.28 -16.27 10.24
C ASN A 170 -2.36 -15.20 10.52
N ILE A 171 -2.49 -14.28 9.58
CA ILE A 171 -3.49 -13.21 9.55
C ILE A 171 -4.26 -13.25 8.23
N ARG A 172 -5.56 -12.92 8.28
CA ARG A 172 -6.38 -12.67 7.09
C ARG A 172 -6.83 -11.21 7.09
N VAL A 173 -6.37 -10.47 6.08
CA VAL A 173 -6.75 -9.07 5.87
C VAL A 173 -7.67 -8.97 4.67
N SER A 174 -8.80 -8.28 4.82
CA SER A 174 -9.79 -8.11 3.75
C SER A 174 -10.42 -6.72 3.81
N TYR A 175 -10.97 -6.27 2.68
CA TYR A 175 -11.65 -4.97 2.55
C TYR A 175 -10.83 -3.76 3.03
N LEU A 176 -9.52 -3.82 2.80
CA LEU A 176 -8.59 -2.72 3.03
C LEU A 176 -8.34 -1.99 1.69
N GLU A 177 -8.52 -0.67 1.69
CA GLU A 177 -8.10 0.22 0.61
C GLU A 177 -6.84 0.97 1.07
N CYS A 178 -5.81 0.98 0.23
CA CYS A 178 -4.56 1.69 0.50
C CYS A 178 -4.34 2.77 -0.56
N THR A 179 -4.16 4.01 -0.12
CA THR A 179 -3.80 5.13 -1.00
C THR A 179 -2.56 5.84 -0.46
N SER A 180 -1.56 6.08 -1.31
CA SER A 180 -0.41 6.94 -0.95
C SER A 180 0.34 7.33 -2.24
N PRO A 181 0.10 8.53 -2.79
CA PRO A 181 0.68 8.93 -4.07
C PRO A 181 2.22 8.96 -4.08
N LEU A 182 2.83 9.20 -2.92
CA LEU A 182 4.29 9.27 -2.72
C LEU A 182 4.79 8.15 -1.79
N GLY A 183 3.99 7.11 -1.55
CA GLY A 183 4.35 5.98 -0.70
C GLY A 183 5.33 5.03 -1.39
N TYR A 184 6.11 4.31 -0.59
CA TYR A 184 6.99 3.24 -1.07
C TYR A 184 6.19 2.02 -1.52
N ARG A 185 5.21 1.58 -0.73
CA ARG A 185 4.36 0.40 -1.00
C ARG A 185 2.96 0.61 -0.44
N GLY A 186 1.96 0.03 -1.09
CA GLY A 186 0.61 -0.11 -0.52
C GLY A 186 0.64 -1.03 0.71
N ILE A 187 0.96 -2.30 0.49
CA ILE A 187 1.08 -3.30 1.55
C ILE A 187 2.48 -3.90 1.52
N HIS A 188 3.18 -3.84 2.65
CA HIS A 188 4.49 -4.44 2.83
C HIS A 188 4.38 -5.64 3.77
N VAL A 189 4.54 -6.85 3.22
CA VAL A 189 4.51 -8.09 3.99
C VAL A 189 5.94 -8.55 4.23
N THR A 190 6.31 -8.70 5.49
CA THR A 190 7.61 -9.26 5.90
C THR A 190 7.38 -10.37 6.91
N THR A 191 8.12 -11.46 6.80
CA THR A 191 8.13 -12.48 7.84
C THR A 191 9.33 -12.23 8.74
N ASN A 192 9.09 -11.87 9.99
CA ASN A 192 10.11 -12.05 11.02
C ASN A 192 10.11 -13.55 11.33
N ARG A 193 11.19 -14.25 10.94
CA ARG A 193 11.48 -15.59 11.47
C ARG A 193 11.95 -15.47 12.90
#